data_AF-A0A3B9EJG0-F1
#
_entry.id   AF-A0A3B9EJG0-F1
#
_cell.length_a   1.000
_cell.length_b   1.000
_cell.length_c   1.000
_cell.angle_alpha   90.00
_cell.angle_beta   90.00
_cell.angle_gamma   90.00
#
_symmetry.space_group_name_H-M   'P 1'
#
loop_
_entity.id
_entity.type
_entity.pdbx_description
1 polymer ?
#
loop_
_entity_poly.entity_id
_entity_poly.type
_entity_poly.pdbx_seq_one_letter_code
_entity_poly.pdbx_strand_id
1 'polypeptide(L)'
;MLSSDPIIAFTRRRWQAKLYRVGRRRPGVDGIGAGVNKIMSLLGSALLNRRIVGAAILAVVLFTLAVDLAGLVFPCPYCRVQRFALGVLALILMLKSYDALWSRYIAAVVGMMGLVVGISQNFNHIKKINNGSFDWSALWIGHPWILSGLAILALTWQLFLIFDVDRRSAR
;
A
#
# COMPACT_ATOMS: atom_id res chain seq x y z
N MET A 1 -55.61 3.86 9.01
CA MET A 1 -55.64 5.09 9.82
C MET A 1 -54.68 6.11 9.21
N LEU A 2 -55.21 6.97 8.34
CA LEU A 2 -54.51 8.08 7.70
C LEU A 2 -54.95 9.37 8.42
N SER A 3 -54.07 9.95 9.24
CA SER A 3 -54.29 11.32 9.77
C SER A 3 -54.21 12.28 8.59
N SER A 4 -55.31 13.02 8.39
CA SER A 4 -55.56 13.91 7.26
C SER A 4 -55.53 15.37 7.74
N ASP A 5 -54.44 15.77 8.39
CA ASP A 5 -54.31 17.13 8.94
C ASP A 5 -53.64 18.07 7.93
N PRO A 6 -54.36 19.06 7.35
CA PRO A 6 -53.85 19.93 6.29
C PRO A 6 -52.70 20.85 6.73
N ILE A 7 -52.55 21.10 8.03
CA ILE A 7 -51.49 21.96 8.60
C ILE A 7 -50.12 21.24 8.61
N ILE A 8 -50.11 19.92 8.81
CA ILE A 8 -48.88 19.11 8.81
C ILE A 8 -48.32 18.97 7.38
N ALA A 9 -49.21 18.91 6.38
CA ALA A 9 -48.83 18.83 4.98
C ALA A 9 -48.20 20.14 4.44
N PHE A 10 -48.61 21.31 4.93
CA PHE A 10 -48.07 22.60 4.51
C PHE A 10 -46.69 22.90 5.11
N THR A 11 -46.52 22.59 6.40
CA THR A 11 -45.23 22.78 7.10
C THR A 11 -44.15 21.86 6.53
N ARG A 12 -44.47 20.60 6.20
CA ARG A 12 -43.52 19.65 5.57
C ARG A 12 -42.98 20.15 4.22
N ARG A 13 -43.81 20.79 3.37
CA ARG A 13 -43.37 21.32 2.06
C ARG A 13 -42.42 22.51 2.19
N ARG A 14 -42.64 23.39 3.17
CA ARG A 14 -41.82 24.60 3.37
C ARG A 14 -40.42 24.27 3.90
N TRP A 15 -40.29 23.21 4.70
CA TRP A 15 -39.00 22.70 5.18
C TRP A 15 -38.19 21.97 4.10
N GLN A 16 -38.85 21.15 3.27
CA GLN A 16 -38.21 20.46 2.13
C GLN A 16 -37.59 21.45 1.13
N ALA A 17 -38.29 22.55 0.80
CA ALA A 17 -37.77 23.57 -0.13
C ALA A 17 -36.59 24.37 0.44
N LYS A 18 -36.50 24.53 1.77
CA LYS A 18 -35.39 25.24 2.42
C LYS A 18 -34.13 24.39 2.50
N LEU A 19 -34.26 23.08 2.71
CA LEU A 19 -33.13 22.14 2.73
C LEU A 19 -32.48 21.96 1.35
N TYR A 20 -33.26 21.95 0.27
CA TYR A 20 -32.71 21.91 -1.10
C TYR A 20 -31.87 23.15 -1.47
N ARG A 21 -32.11 24.30 -0.85
CA ARG A 21 -31.41 25.55 -1.17
C ARG A 21 -30.10 25.71 -0.41
N VAL A 22 -29.96 25.09 0.76
CA VAL A 22 -28.76 25.16 1.61
C VAL A 22 -27.65 24.20 1.13
N GLY A 23 -28.00 23.17 0.34
CA GLY A 23 -27.04 22.23 -0.26
C GLY A 23 -26.36 22.71 -1.56
N ARG A 24 -26.50 23.99 -1.95
CA ARG A 24 -25.83 24.52 -3.15
C ARG A 24 -24.34 24.70 -2.88
N ARG A 25 -23.62 23.60 -3.08
CA ARG A 25 -22.17 23.47 -3.22
C ARG A 25 -21.62 24.72 -3.93
N ARG A 26 -20.71 25.45 -3.27
CA ARG A 26 -20.02 26.61 -3.88
C ARG A 26 -19.18 26.09 -5.05
N PRO A 27 -19.45 26.49 -6.31
CA PRO A 27 -18.58 26.18 -7.43
C PRO A 27 -17.44 27.20 -7.39
N GLY A 28 -16.21 26.76 -7.17
CA GLY A 28 -15.10 27.71 -7.04
C GLY A 28 -13.82 27.21 -6.38
N VAL A 29 -13.80 25.97 -5.87
CA VAL A 29 -12.57 25.31 -5.38
C VAL A 29 -12.29 24.04 -6.21
N ASP A 30 -12.75 24.01 -7.46
CA ASP A 30 -12.82 22.78 -8.25
C ASP A 30 -11.58 22.55 -9.13
N GLY A 31 -10.74 23.57 -9.38
CA GLY A 31 -9.57 23.42 -10.27
C GLY A 31 -8.44 22.57 -9.65
N ILE A 32 -7.98 22.96 -8.45
CA ILE A 32 -6.91 22.25 -7.73
C ILE A 32 -7.46 20.95 -7.11
N GLY A 33 -8.67 21.01 -6.56
CA GLY A 33 -9.34 19.85 -5.95
C GLY A 33 -9.67 18.73 -6.94
N ALA A 34 -10.13 19.05 -8.16
CA ALA A 34 -10.39 18.02 -9.17
C ALA A 34 -9.10 17.37 -9.69
N GLY A 35 -8.01 18.15 -9.83
CA GLY A 35 -6.70 17.63 -10.19
C GLY A 35 -6.16 16.65 -9.15
N VAL A 36 -6.19 17.03 -7.87
CA VAL A 36 -5.76 16.18 -6.75
C VAL A 36 -6.63 14.92 -6.65
N ASN A 37 -7.95 15.04 -6.79
CA ASN A 37 -8.86 13.89 -6.77
C ASN A 37 -8.63 12.92 -7.95
N LYS A 38 -8.29 13.45 -9.13
CA LYS A 38 -7.94 12.63 -10.30
C LYS A 38 -6.62 11.89 -10.10
N ILE A 39 -5.60 12.55 -9.56
CA ILE A 39 -4.32 11.92 -9.23
C ILE A 39 -4.50 10.85 -8.16
N MET A 40 -5.25 11.13 -7.09
CA MET A 40 -5.52 10.18 -6.01
C MET A 40 -6.27 8.93 -6.50
N SER A 41 -7.25 9.10 -7.41
CA SER A 41 -7.99 7.98 -7.99
C SER A 41 -7.16 7.17 -8.99
N LEU A 42 -6.26 7.80 -9.74
CA LEU A 42 -5.28 7.09 -10.58
C LEU A 42 -4.26 6.32 -9.73
N LEU A 43 -3.76 6.91 -8.65
CA LEU A 43 -2.88 6.23 -7.69
C LEU A 43 -3.60 5.06 -7.03
N GLY A 44 -4.83 5.26 -6.57
CA GLY A 44 -5.65 4.19 -5.99
C GLY A 44 -5.86 3.03 -6.97
N SER A 45 -6.28 3.32 -8.21
CA SER A 45 -6.47 2.27 -9.22
C SER A 45 -5.19 1.55 -9.61
N ALA A 46 -4.04 2.25 -9.65
CA ALA A 46 -2.73 1.64 -9.89
C ALA A 46 -2.27 0.75 -8.72
N LEU A 47 -2.44 1.20 -7.48
CA LEU A 47 -2.05 0.46 -6.27
C LEU A 47 -2.91 -0.79 -6.02
N LEU A 48 -4.16 -0.79 -6.49
CA LEU A 48 -5.03 -1.98 -6.45
C LEU A 48 -4.77 -2.94 -7.62
N ASN A 49 -4.14 -2.47 -8.72
CA ASN A 49 -3.85 -3.33 -9.86
C ASN A 49 -2.61 -4.20 -9.59
N ARG A 50 -2.88 -5.44 -9.21
CA ARG A 50 -1.88 -6.46 -8.84
C ARG A 50 -0.76 -6.63 -9.86
N ARG A 51 -1.08 -6.58 -11.16
CA ARG A 51 -0.08 -6.74 -12.22
C ARG A 51 0.84 -5.52 -12.33
N ILE A 52 0.29 -4.32 -12.18
CA ILE A 52 1.08 -3.09 -12.21
C ILE A 52 1.99 -3.03 -10.99
N VAL A 53 1.45 -3.33 -9.80
CA VAL A 53 2.23 -3.38 -8.56
C VAL A 53 3.33 -4.44 -8.65
N GLY A 54 3.00 -5.66 -9.05
CA GLY A 54 3.96 -6.74 -9.24
C GLY A 54 5.06 -6.36 -10.23
N ALA A 55 4.71 -5.83 -11.40
CA ALA A 55 5.69 -5.40 -12.40
C ALA A 55 6.60 -4.26 -11.91
N ALA A 56 6.03 -3.27 -11.22
CA ALA A 56 6.79 -2.15 -10.67
C ALA A 56 7.78 -2.60 -9.60
N ILE A 57 7.35 -3.44 -8.66
CA ILE A 57 8.23 -3.98 -7.61
C ILE A 57 9.30 -4.87 -8.22
N LEU A 58 8.94 -5.73 -9.18
CA LEU A 58 9.89 -6.60 -9.85
C LEU A 58 10.96 -5.80 -10.58
N ALA A 59 10.59 -4.70 -11.26
CA ALA A 59 11.55 -3.81 -11.91
C ALA A 59 12.55 -3.21 -10.91
N VAL A 60 12.08 -2.75 -9.75
CA VAL A 60 12.95 -2.24 -8.67
C VAL A 60 13.87 -3.34 -8.13
N VAL A 61 13.36 -4.55 -7.93
CA VAL A 61 14.17 -5.69 -7.47
C VAL A 61 15.26 -6.04 -8.48
N LEU A 62 14.93 -6.13 -9.77
CA LEU A 62 15.91 -6.42 -10.82
C LEU A 62 16.97 -5.32 -10.94
N PHE A 63 16.57 -4.05 -10.86
CA PHE A 63 17.50 -2.93 -10.85
C PHE A 63 18.46 -3.02 -9.66
N THR A 64 17.93 -3.20 -8.45
CA THR A 64 18.75 -3.26 -7.25
C THR A 64 19.62 -4.52 -7.18
N LEU A 65 19.17 -5.63 -7.77
CA LEU A 65 19.98 -6.84 -7.93
C LEU A 65 21.13 -6.62 -8.92
N ALA A 66 20.89 -5.97 -10.05
CA ALA A 66 21.94 -5.64 -11.02
C ALA A 66 23.02 -4.74 -10.39
N VAL A 67 22.61 -3.74 -9.60
CA VAL A 67 23.53 -2.87 -8.85
C VAL A 67 24.34 -3.65 -7.80
N ASP A 68 23.72 -4.62 -7.12
CA ASP A 68 24.41 -5.50 -6.15
C ASP A 68 25.46 -6.38 -6.83
N LEU A 69 25.10 -6.99 -7.96
CA LEU A 69 25.98 -7.86 -8.73
C LEU A 69 27.14 -7.09 -9.39
N ALA A 70 26.92 -5.83 -9.75
CA ALA A 70 27.96 -4.93 -10.23
C ALA A 70 28.94 -4.47 -9.12
N GLY A 71 28.70 -4.83 -7.86
CA GLY A 71 29.55 -4.44 -6.73
C GLY A 71 29.51 -2.94 -6.40
N LEU A 72 28.50 -2.22 -6.89
CA LEU A 72 28.36 -0.77 -6.71
C LEU A 72 27.83 -0.38 -5.32
N VAL A 73 27.37 -1.36 -4.52
CA VAL A 73 26.81 -1.17 -3.18
C VAL A 73 27.36 -2.24 -2.24
N PHE A 74 27.54 -1.87 -0.96
CA PHE A 74 27.98 -2.80 0.08
C PHE A 74 27.04 -4.03 0.17
N PRO A 75 27.60 -5.26 0.24
CA PRO A 75 26.80 -6.47 0.32
C PRO A 75 26.08 -6.53 1.67
N CYS A 76 24.76 -6.32 1.67
CA CYS A 76 23.93 -6.41 2.86
C CYS A 76 23.14 -7.73 2.87
N PRO A 77 23.38 -8.64 3.84
CA PRO A 77 22.70 -9.93 3.88
C PRO A 77 21.18 -9.78 4.11
N TYR A 78 20.76 -8.83 4.95
CA TYR A 78 19.34 -8.54 5.18
C TYR A 78 18.64 -8.07 3.90
N CYS A 79 19.27 -7.17 3.14
CA CYS A 79 18.71 -6.65 1.90
C CYS A 79 18.57 -7.72 0.82
N ARG A 80 19.53 -8.67 0.73
CA ARG A 80 19.43 -9.78 -0.24
C ARG A 80 18.23 -10.67 0.03
N VAL A 81 17.97 -11.00 1.30
CA VAL A 81 16.80 -11.79 1.68
C VAL A 81 15.50 -11.03 1.43
N GLN A 82 15.45 -9.74 1.74
CA GLN A 82 14.27 -8.91 1.46
C GLN A 82 14.00 -8.78 -0.04
N ARG A 83 15.02 -8.56 -0.88
CA ARG A 83 14.90 -8.50 -2.34
C ARG A 83 14.41 -9.83 -2.91
N PHE A 84 14.91 -10.95 -2.39
CA PHE A 84 14.41 -12.27 -2.75
C PHE A 84 12.91 -12.39 -2.43
N ALA A 85 12.50 -12.04 -1.21
CA ALA A 85 11.10 -12.10 -0.81
C ALA A 85 10.21 -11.18 -1.67
N LEU A 86 10.63 -9.93 -1.89
CA LEU A 86 9.92 -8.98 -2.75
C LEU A 86 9.79 -9.51 -4.18
N GLY A 87 10.86 -10.06 -4.75
CA GLY A 87 10.86 -10.60 -6.11
C GLY A 87 9.92 -11.79 -6.27
N VAL A 88 9.94 -12.73 -5.32
CA VAL A 88 9.04 -13.90 -5.34
C VAL A 88 7.58 -13.47 -5.23
N LEU A 89 7.24 -12.58 -4.28
CA LEU A 89 5.87 -12.09 -4.14
C LEU A 89 5.40 -11.30 -5.37
N ALA A 90 6.29 -10.51 -5.97
CA ALA A 90 5.99 -9.75 -7.18
C ALA A 90 5.70 -10.66 -8.38
N LEU A 91 6.46 -11.75 -8.53
CA LEU A 91 6.20 -12.78 -9.54
C LEU A 91 4.84 -13.46 -9.29
N ILE A 92 4.54 -13.83 -8.04
CA ILE A 92 3.24 -14.43 -7.68
C ILE A 92 2.08 -13.51 -8.04
N LEU A 93 2.19 -12.20 -7.78
CA LEU A 93 1.16 -11.21 -8.14
C LEU A 93 0.91 -11.11 -9.65
N MET A 94 1.91 -11.40 -10.48
CA MET A 94 1.80 -11.36 -11.93
C MET A 94 1.18 -12.65 -12.51
N LEU A 95 1.22 -13.77 -11.78
CA LEU A 95 0.63 -15.03 -12.21
C LEU A 95 -0.90 -14.95 -12.25
N LYS A 96 -1.50 -15.65 -13.21
CA LYS A 96 -2.97 -15.78 -13.29
C LYS A 96 -3.53 -16.62 -12.13
N SER A 97 -2.74 -17.56 -11.61
CA SER A 97 -3.06 -18.50 -10.53
C SER A 97 -2.52 -18.07 -9.17
N TYR A 98 -2.48 -16.77 -8.89
CA TYR A 98 -1.99 -16.24 -7.61
C TYR A 98 -2.88 -16.67 -6.42
N ASP A 99 -4.14 -17.00 -6.69
CA ASP A 99 -5.17 -17.43 -5.75
C ASP A 99 -5.10 -18.93 -5.41
N ALA A 100 -4.36 -19.71 -6.19
CA ALA A 100 -4.12 -21.12 -5.91
C ALA A 100 -3.48 -21.31 -4.53
N LEU A 101 -3.86 -22.39 -3.84
CA LEU A 101 -3.39 -22.70 -2.49
C LEU A 101 -1.86 -22.70 -2.40
N TRP A 102 -1.18 -23.31 -3.38
CA TRP A 102 0.27 -23.35 -3.46
C TRP A 102 0.91 -21.96 -3.56
N SER A 103 0.38 -21.09 -4.42
CA SER A 103 0.85 -19.71 -4.58
C SER A 103 0.71 -18.93 -3.27
N ARG A 104 -0.44 -19.06 -2.59
CA ARG A 104 -0.69 -18.43 -1.29
C ARG A 104 0.22 -18.98 -0.19
N TYR A 105 0.44 -20.30 -0.16
CA TYR A 105 1.34 -20.92 0.81
C TYR A 105 2.78 -20.39 0.66
N ILE A 106 3.31 -20.37 -0.57
CA ILE A 106 4.64 -19.83 -0.86
C ILE A 106 4.68 -18.34 -0.50
N ALA A 107 3.67 -17.56 -0.86
CA ALA A 107 3.59 -16.15 -0.52
C ALA A 107 3.60 -15.92 1.00
N ALA A 108 2.88 -16.72 1.79
CA ALA A 108 2.91 -16.64 3.25
C ALA A 108 4.30 -16.93 3.81
N VAL A 109 4.92 -18.05 3.42
CA VAL A 109 6.22 -18.46 3.95
C VAL A 109 7.31 -17.44 3.58
N VAL A 110 7.39 -17.08 2.30
CA VAL A 110 8.42 -16.17 1.80
C VAL A 110 8.18 -14.73 2.26
N GLY A 111 6.92 -14.29 2.30
CA GLY A 111 6.55 -12.98 2.83
C GLY A 111 6.88 -12.84 4.31
N MET A 112 6.55 -13.84 5.12
CA MET A 112 6.90 -13.87 6.56
C MET A 112 8.41 -13.85 6.78
N MET A 113 9.17 -14.63 6.00
CA MET A 113 10.64 -14.59 6.05
C MET A 113 11.17 -13.17 5.78
N GLY A 114 10.69 -12.52 4.71
CA GLY A 114 11.09 -11.15 4.37
C GLY A 114 10.73 -10.14 5.47
N LEU A 115 9.52 -10.24 6.04
CA LEU A 115 9.07 -9.38 7.13
C LEU A 115 9.91 -9.56 8.39
N VAL A 116 10.16 -10.80 8.82
CA VAL A 116 10.99 -11.07 10.01
C VAL A 116 12.39 -10.49 9.83
N VAL A 117 13.00 -10.64 8.66
CA VAL A 117 14.33 -10.11 8.38
C VAL A 117 14.33 -8.57 8.37
N GLY A 118 13.32 -7.95 7.75
CA GLY A 118 13.17 -6.50 7.75
C GLY A 118 12.95 -5.91 9.13
N ILE A 119 12.03 -6.50 9.90
CA ILE A 119 11.75 -6.10 11.28
C ILE A 119 13.01 -6.31 12.13
N SER A 120 13.75 -7.40 11.96
CA SER A 120 14.99 -7.65 12.70
C SER A 120 16.08 -6.64 12.38
N GLN A 121 16.24 -6.27 11.10
CA GLN A 121 17.15 -5.19 10.70
C GLN A 121 16.74 -3.85 11.33
N ASN A 122 15.43 -3.57 11.34
CA ASN A 122 14.88 -2.41 12.01
C ASN A 122 14.97 -2.51 13.56
N PHE A 123 14.97 -3.69 14.14
CA PHE A 123 15.13 -3.76 15.59
C PHE A 123 16.59 -3.50 15.98
N ASN A 124 17.52 -4.08 15.23
CA ASN A 124 18.95 -3.97 15.49
C ASN A 124 19.48 -2.54 15.43
N HIS A 125 18.90 -1.69 14.58
CA HIS A 125 19.34 -0.31 14.48
C HIS A 125 18.64 0.63 15.47
N ILE A 126 17.37 0.40 15.86
CA ILE A 126 16.81 1.04 17.09
C ILE A 126 17.66 0.70 18.31
N LYS A 127 18.09 -0.57 18.43
CA LYS A 127 18.96 -1.01 19.54
C LYS A 127 20.28 -0.22 19.58
N LYS A 128 20.89 0.06 18.42
CA LYS A 128 22.09 0.90 18.32
C LYS A 128 21.82 2.35 18.77
N ILE A 129 20.70 2.93 18.35
CA ILE A 129 20.30 4.27 18.76
C ILE A 129 20.13 4.34 20.28
N ASN A 130 19.46 3.35 20.88
CA ASN A 130 19.23 3.30 22.32
C ASN A 130 20.53 3.13 23.13
N ASN A 131 21.55 2.50 22.55
CA ASN A 131 22.88 2.37 23.16
C ASN A 131 23.73 3.65 23.04
N GLY A 132 23.17 4.75 22.52
CA GLY A 132 23.85 6.05 22.40
C GLY A 132 24.67 6.24 21.12
N SER A 133 24.71 5.26 20.21
CA SER A 133 25.39 5.39 18.91
C SER A 133 24.43 5.92 17.84
N PHE A 134 23.91 7.13 18.03
CA PHE A 134 23.06 7.78 17.04
C PHE A 134 23.90 8.38 15.92
N ASP A 135 23.61 7.99 14.69
CA ASP A 135 24.25 8.52 13.49
C ASP A 135 23.23 9.34 12.70
N TRP A 136 23.51 10.62 12.47
CA TRP A 136 22.67 11.51 11.66
C TRP A 136 22.55 11.05 10.21
N SER A 137 23.51 10.25 9.71
CA SER A 137 23.44 9.62 8.40
C SER A 137 22.30 8.61 8.28
N ALA A 138 21.77 8.11 9.41
CA ALA A 138 20.68 7.12 9.45
C ALA A 138 19.34 7.66 8.93
N LEU A 139 19.17 8.98 8.89
CA LEU A 139 17.99 9.65 8.34
C LEU A 139 18.03 9.79 6.82
N TRP A 140 19.15 9.43 6.18
CA TRP A 140 19.29 9.55 4.73
C TRP A 140 18.58 8.39 4.01
N ILE A 141 17.88 8.68 2.90
CA ILE A 141 17.01 7.71 2.23
C ILE A 141 17.75 6.45 1.73
N GLY A 142 19.03 6.58 1.40
CA GLY A 142 19.87 5.45 1.00
C GLY A 142 20.41 4.62 2.18
N HIS A 143 20.13 5.01 3.42
CA HIS A 143 20.57 4.26 4.58
C HIS A 143 19.82 2.92 4.68
N PRO A 144 20.50 1.79 4.97
CA PRO A 144 19.88 0.46 4.97
C PRO A 144 18.64 0.34 5.88
N TRP A 145 18.59 1.13 6.95
CA TRP A 145 17.43 1.26 7.83
C TRP A 145 16.15 1.67 7.10
N ILE A 146 16.21 2.79 6.36
CA ILE A 146 15.05 3.36 5.68
C ILE A 146 14.60 2.43 4.55
N LEU A 147 15.57 1.91 3.79
CA LEU A 147 15.29 0.95 2.72
C LEU A 147 14.62 -0.32 3.24
N SER A 148 15.03 -0.82 4.42
CA SER A 148 14.39 -1.95 5.08
C SER A 148 12.96 -1.62 5.52
N GLY A 149 12.73 -0.43 6.08
CA GLY A 149 11.38 0.05 6.39
C GLY A 149 10.47 0.10 5.17
N LEU A 150 10.96 0.64 4.05
CA LEU A 150 10.22 0.68 2.77
C LEU A 150 9.95 -0.74 2.23
N ALA A 151 10.91 -1.64 2.36
CA ALA A 151 10.74 -3.04 1.96
C ALA A 151 9.65 -3.75 2.80
N ILE A 152 9.59 -3.49 4.11
CA ILE A 152 8.52 -4.03 4.98
C ILE A 152 7.15 -3.54 4.52
N LEU A 153 7.01 -2.24 4.21
CA LEU A 153 5.75 -1.68 3.70
C LEU A 153 5.36 -2.34 2.37
N ALA A 154 6.31 -2.50 1.44
CA ALA A 154 6.07 -3.15 0.16
C ALA A 154 5.72 -4.64 0.30
N LEU A 155 6.40 -5.39 1.17
CA LEU A 155 6.07 -6.80 1.46
C LEU A 155 4.66 -6.93 2.04
N THR A 156 4.32 -6.07 3.01
CA THR A 156 3.01 -6.06 3.65
C THR A 156 1.91 -5.76 2.64
N TRP A 157 2.12 -4.78 1.75
CA TRP A 157 1.17 -4.45 0.70
C TRP A 157 0.98 -5.59 -0.30
N GLN A 158 2.05 -6.25 -0.73
CA GLN A 158 1.95 -7.41 -1.63
C GLN A 158 1.21 -8.57 -0.97
N LEU A 159 1.47 -8.84 0.32
CA LEU A 159 0.72 -9.85 1.06
C LEU A 159 -0.77 -9.47 1.11
N PHE A 160 -1.12 -8.22 1.40
CA PHE A 160 -2.51 -7.79 1.32
C PHE A 160 -3.11 -7.98 -0.05
N LEU A 161 -2.37 -7.75 -1.16
CA LEU A 161 -2.89 -7.97 -2.51
C LEU A 161 -3.04 -9.46 -2.88
N ILE A 162 -2.17 -10.34 -2.39
CA ILE A 162 -2.23 -11.79 -2.64
C ILE A 162 -3.35 -12.44 -1.82
N PHE A 163 -3.45 -12.04 -0.55
CA PHE A 163 -4.47 -12.50 0.40
C PHE A 163 -5.73 -11.65 0.41
N ASP A 164 -5.81 -10.67 -0.51
CA ASP A 164 -6.81 -9.62 -0.51
C ASP A 164 -8.20 -10.18 -0.32
N VAL A 165 -8.92 -9.45 0.53
CA VAL A 165 -10.10 -9.81 1.31
C VAL A 165 -11.36 -9.92 0.44
N ASP A 166 -11.24 -9.87 -0.88
CA ASP A 166 -12.39 -10.06 -1.76
C ASP A 166 -12.67 -11.56 -1.88
N ARG A 167 -13.54 -12.05 -0.99
CA ARG A 167 -14.25 -13.34 -1.03
C ARG A 167 -15.09 -13.49 -2.31
N ARG A 168 -14.49 -13.34 -3.48
CA ARG A 168 -15.10 -13.78 -4.74
C ARG A 168 -14.91 -15.26 -4.99
N SER A 169 -14.13 -15.94 -4.15
CA SER A 169 -13.98 -17.41 -4.14
C SER A 169 -14.94 -18.11 -3.17
N ALA A 170 -15.93 -17.40 -2.62
CA ALA A 170 -17.08 -18.00 -1.95
C ALA A 170 -18.32 -18.04 -2.86
N ARG A 171 -18.12 -18.15 -4.19
CA ARG A 171 -19.14 -18.51 -5.17
C ARG A 171 -18.63 -19.65 -6.02
#